data_AF-A0A1G7BBD4-F1
#
_entry.id   AF-A0A1G7BBD4-F1
#
_cell.length_a   1.000
_cell.length_b   1.000
_cell.length_c   1.000
_cell.angle_alpha   90.00
_cell.angle_beta   90.00
_cell.angle_gamma   90.00
#
_symmetry.space_group_name_H-M   'P 1'
#
loop_
_entity.id
_entity.type
_entity.pdbx_description
1 polymer ?
#
loop_
_entity_poly.entity_id
_entity_poly.type
_entity_poly.pdbx_seq_one_letter_code
_entity_poly.pdbx_strand_id
1 'polypeptide(L)'
;MTPVIYSLEHTTATVSFVLSEDRLIVETKGKGALDKLQIIRLPLSAIKNFCLVPVTGVQQLQTFRSAGDQSYNSEFIFSYHEGRKVKTKRVFVNSSDAAFDRLLTELKRKCPEASLLHLQPATALNQVGVVAATKAMRVILALLIGIPVLIALVFIISKIVHG
;
A
#
# COMPACT_ATOMS: atom_id res chain seq x y z
N MET A 1 -23.84 -15.77 -9.20
CA MET A 1 -23.10 -16.15 -7.97
C MET A 1 -23.36 -15.09 -6.90
N THR A 2 -23.48 -15.44 -5.62
CA THR A 2 -23.71 -14.45 -4.53
C THR A 2 -22.44 -13.64 -4.29
N PRO A 3 -22.49 -12.30 -4.19
CA PRO A 3 -21.30 -11.49 -3.93
C PRO A 3 -20.71 -11.79 -2.54
N VAL A 4 -19.38 -11.82 -2.46
CA VAL A 4 -18.66 -11.93 -1.17
C VAL A 4 -18.43 -10.52 -0.63
N ILE A 5 -18.85 -10.28 0.60
CA ILE A 5 -18.82 -8.96 1.22
C ILE A 5 -17.96 -9.03 2.49
N TYR A 6 -17.08 -8.05 2.64
CA TYR A 6 -16.33 -7.81 3.85
C TYR A 6 -16.42 -6.33 4.21
N SER A 7 -16.61 -6.02 5.48
CA SER A 7 -16.62 -4.64 5.98
C SER A 7 -15.85 -4.59 7.29
N LEU A 8 -15.09 -3.52 7.47
CA LEU A 8 -14.34 -3.24 8.68
C LEU A 8 -14.51 -1.79 9.09
N GLU A 9 -14.91 -1.60 10.33
CA GLU A 9 -14.94 -0.30 10.97
C GLU A 9 -13.74 -0.15 11.90
N HIS A 10 -12.97 0.91 11.66
CA HIS A 10 -11.76 1.28 12.38
C HIS A 10 -12.06 2.56 13.19
N THR A 11 -11.16 2.97 14.06
CA THR A 11 -11.33 4.23 14.81
C THR A 11 -11.40 5.44 13.86
N THR A 12 -10.65 5.41 12.75
CA THR A 12 -10.46 6.56 11.85
C THR A 12 -11.10 6.41 10.48
N ALA A 13 -11.63 5.24 10.13
CA ALA A 13 -12.21 4.97 8.82
C ALA A 13 -13.15 3.76 8.83
N THR A 14 -13.97 3.63 7.80
CA THR A 14 -14.63 2.40 7.41
C THR A 14 -14.08 1.93 6.06
N VAL A 15 -14.05 0.61 5.90
CA VAL A 15 -13.64 -0.06 4.68
C VAL A 15 -14.70 -1.09 4.34
N SER A 16 -15.08 -1.19 3.08
CA SER A 16 -15.93 -2.25 2.57
C SER A 16 -15.38 -2.79 1.26
N PHE A 17 -15.48 -4.09 1.08
CA PHE A 17 -15.16 -4.79 -0.14
C PHE A 17 -16.38 -5.59 -0.58
N VAL A 18 -16.69 -5.50 -1.87
CA VAL A 18 -17.68 -6.34 -2.53
C VAL A 18 -17.02 -7.02 -3.71
N LEU A 19 -16.87 -8.33 -3.64
CA LEU A 19 -16.36 -9.16 -4.72
C LEU A 19 -17.54 -9.86 -5.42
N SER A 20 -17.80 -9.43 -6.64
CA SER A 20 -18.81 -10.02 -7.52
C SER A 20 -18.15 -10.97 -8.52
N GLU A 21 -18.91 -11.42 -9.53
CA GLU A 21 -18.43 -12.37 -10.52
C GLU A 21 -17.24 -11.85 -11.34
N ASP A 22 -17.33 -10.61 -11.81
CA ASP A 22 -16.39 -9.96 -12.73
C ASP A 22 -15.72 -8.71 -12.14
N ARG A 23 -16.08 -8.31 -10.91
CA ARG A 23 -15.69 -7.02 -10.32
C ARG A 23 -15.31 -7.09 -8.85
N LEU A 24 -14.39 -6.21 -8.48
CA LEU A 24 -14.07 -5.84 -7.11
C LEU A 24 -14.47 -4.37 -6.88
N ILE A 25 -15.29 -4.14 -5.87
CA ILE A 25 -15.63 -2.80 -5.38
C ILE A 25 -14.95 -2.62 -4.03
N VAL A 26 -14.22 -1.51 -3.88
CA VAL A 26 -13.55 -1.13 -2.64
C VAL A 26 -14.02 0.25 -2.25
N GLU A 27 -14.61 0.34 -1.07
CA GLU A 27 -15.08 1.59 -0.48
C GLU A 27 -14.27 1.89 0.77
N THR A 28 -13.76 3.11 0.86
CA THR A 28 -13.05 3.59 2.06
C THR A 28 -13.58 4.96 2.43
N LYS A 29 -14.03 5.15 3.66
CA LYS A 29 -14.54 6.44 4.16
C LYS A 29 -13.82 6.78 5.46
N GLY A 30 -13.08 7.89 5.51
CA GLY A 30 -12.50 8.34 6.78
C GLY A 30 -13.57 8.88 7.73
N LYS A 31 -13.21 9.07 9.00
CA LYS A 31 -14.08 9.65 10.03
C LYS A 31 -13.51 11.01 10.49
N GLY A 32 -14.40 11.92 10.89
CA GLY A 32 -14.02 13.25 11.39
C GLY A 32 -13.33 14.10 10.32
N ALA A 33 -12.15 14.64 10.63
CA ALA A 33 -11.38 15.49 9.71
C ALA A 33 -10.98 14.80 8.39
N LEU A 34 -11.13 13.47 8.28
CA LEU A 34 -10.83 12.68 7.09
C LEU A 34 -12.10 12.14 6.40
N ASP A 35 -13.28 12.73 6.65
CA ASP A 35 -14.57 12.28 6.11
C ASP A 35 -14.70 12.47 4.58
N LYS A 36 -13.94 11.67 3.85
CA LYS A 36 -13.92 11.62 2.40
C LYS A 36 -14.17 10.19 1.97
N LEU A 37 -15.32 9.97 1.33
CA LEU A 37 -15.65 8.71 0.68
C LEU A 37 -14.81 8.55 -0.58
N GLN A 38 -14.17 7.39 -0.71
CA GLN A 38 -13.51 6.95 -1.92
C GLN A 38 -14.10 5.60 -2.32
N ILE A 39 -14.52 5.50 -3.58
CA ILE A 39 -15.04 4.26 -4.15
C ILE A 39 -14.21 3.91 -5.37
N ILE A 40 -13.69 2.69 -5.38
CA ILE A 40 -12.93 2.12 -6.48
C ILE A 40 -13.74 0.94 -7.01
N ARG A 41 -14.14 0.97 -8.28
CA ARG A 41 -14.85 -0.12 -8.96
C ARG A 41 -13.95 -0.65 -10.05
N LEU A 42 -13.51 -1.91 -9.91
CA LEU A 42 -12.54 -2.52 -10.82
C LEU A 42 -13.14 -3.76 -11.46
N PRO A 43 -13.04 -3.92 -12.79
CA PRO A 43 -13.14 -5.26 -13.35
C PRO A 43 -11.96 -6.09 -12.84
N LEU A 44 -12.18 -7.38 -12.63
CA LEU A 44 -11.14 -8.29 -12.11
C LEU A 44 -9.93 -8.39 -13.05
N SER A 45 -10.16 -8.22 -14.37
CA SER A 45 -9.11 -8.13 -15.38
C SER A 45 -8.21 -6.90 -15.26
N ALA A 46 -8.64 -5.85 -14.55
CA ALA A 46 -7.81 -4.68 -14.31
C ALA A 46 -6.87 -4.85 -13.11
N ILE A 47 -7.08 -5.88 -12.27
CA ILE A 47 -6.21 -6.15 -11.13
C ILE A 47 -4.91 -6.74 -11.67
N LYS A 48 -3.80 -6.02 -11.43
CA LYS A 48 -2.48 -6.44 -11.88
C LYS A 48 -1.83 -7.38 -10.88
N ASN A 49 -1.72 -6.95 -9.63
CA ASN A 49 -1.12 -7.72 -8.53
C ASN A 49 -1.84 -7.40 -7.23
N PHE A 50 -1.95 -8.37 -6.31
CA PHE A 50 -2.37 -8.12 -4.94
C PHE A 50 -1.61 -8.98 -3.93
N CYS A 51 -1.41 -8.44 -2.74
CA CYS A 51 -0.76 -9.12 -1.63
C CYS A 51 -1.40 -8.73 -0.29
N LEU A 52 -1.07 -9.51 0.73
CA LEU A 52 -1.41 -9.25 2.12
C LEU A 52 -0.11 -9.20 2.91
N VAL A 53 0.08 -8.16 3.71
CA VAL A 53 1.27 -8.01 4.55
C VAL A 53 0.86 -7.74 5.99
N PRO A 54 1.53 -8.33 7.00
CA PRO A 54 1.23 -8.04 8.39
C PRO A 54 1.61 -6.59 8.73
N VAL A 55 0.78 -5.92 9.52
CA VAL A 55 1.15 -4.62 10.10
C VAL A 55 2.20 -4.87 11.16
N THR A 56 3.40 -4.30 10.98
CA THR A 56 4.46 -4.36 12.01
C THR A 56 4.41 -3.10 12.87
N GLY A 57 4.70 -3.22 14.18
CA GLY A 57 4.59 -2.11 15.15
C GLY A 57 5.37 -0.83 14.77
N VAL A 58 6.39 -0.93 13.90
CA VAL A 58 7.15 0.22 13.38
C VAL A 58 6.33 1.06 12.38
N GLN A 59 5.44 0.44 11.60
CA GLN A 59 4.50 1.16 10.72
C GLN A 59 3.39 1.85 11.53
N GLN A 60 2.98 1.23 12.64
CA GLN A 60 2.01 1.78 13.60
C GLN A 60 2.48 3.11 14.24
N LEU A 61 3.80 3.32 14.34
CA LEU A 61 4.41 4.57 14.80
C LEU A 61 4.54 5.64 13.70
N GLN A 62 4.65 5.25 12.43
CA GLN A 62 4.81 6.19 11.30
C GLN A 62 3.48 6.70 10.74
N THR A 63 2.43 5.88 10.76
CA THR A 63 1.07 6.39 10.65
C THR A 63 0.71 6.97 12.01
N PHE A 64 0.55 8.29 12.11
CA PHE A 64 0.02 9.04 13.27
C PHE A 64 -1.42 8.59 13.67
N ARG A 65 -1.67 7.30 13.81
CA ARG A 65 -2.97 6.69 14.05
C ARG A 65 -2.84 5.87 15.32
N SER A 66 -3.54 6.37 16.33
CA SER A 66 -3.78 5.81 17.67
C SER A 66 -3.11 4.46 17.90
N ALA A 67 -2.00 4.48 18.64
CA ALA A 67 -1.47 3.29 19.30
C ALA A 67 -2.61 2.67 20.12
N GLY A 68 -3.27 1.64 19.58
CA GLY A 68 -4.44 1.02 20.21
C GLY A 68 -5.58 0.59 19.27
N ASP A 69 -5.59 0.96 17.99
CA ASP A 69 -6.61 0.41 17.07
C ASP A 69 -6.28 -1.05 16.70
N GLN A 70 -6.89 -2.00 17.43
CA GLN A 70 -6.74 -3.45 17.22
C GLN A 70 -7.73 -4.03 16.20
N SER A 71 -8.51 -3.18 15.52
CA SER A 71 -9.50 -3.66 14.53
C SER A 71 -8.88 -4.30 13.30
N TYR A 72 -7.59 -4.06 13.04
CA TYR A 72 -6.85 -4.61 11.90
C TYR A 72 -5.48 -5.12 12.32
N ASN A 73 -4.96 -6.09 11.58
CA ASN A 73 -3.63 -6.68 11.80
C ASN A 73 -2.81 -6.81 10.51
N SER A 74 -3.39 -6.46 9.36
CA SER A 74 -2.76 -6.61 8.06
C SER A 74 -3.09 -5.45 7.12
N GLU A 75 -2.23 -5.23 6.12
CA GLU A 75 -2.49 -4.37 4.98
C GLU A 75 -2.78 -5.23 3.75
N PHE A 76 -3.97 -5.06 3.18
CA PHE A 76 -4.29 -5.55 1.86
C PHE A 76 -3.87 -4.51 0.81
N ILE A 77 -3.00 -4.92 -0.10
CA ILE A 77 -2.42 -4.02 -1.10
C ILE A 77 -2.67 -4.61 -2.47
N PHE A 78 -3.24 -3.81 -3.36
CA PHE A 78 -3.47 -4.22 -4.73
C PHE A 78 -3.09 -3.10 -5.70
N SER A 79 -2.58 -3.50 -6.86
CA SER A 79 -2.31 -2.62 -7.99
C SER A 79 -3.28 -2.94 -9.12
N TYR A 80 -3.69 -1.89 -9.84
CA TYR A 80 -4.69 -2.01 -10.88
C TYR A 80 -4.44 -1.01 -12.01
N HIS A 81 -4.91 -1.36 -13.20
CA HIS A 81 -4.92 -0.46 -14.35
C HIS A 81 -6.09 0.52 -14.26
N GLU A 82 -5.78 1.81 -14.40
CA GLU A 82 -6.76 2.87 -14.61
C GLU A 82 -6.36 3.64 -15.88
N GLY A 83 -7.00 3.28 -17.00
CA GLY A 83 -6.55 3.70 -18.33
C GLY A 83 -5.12 3.21 -18.60
N ARG A 84 -4.22 4.13 -18.91
CA ARG A 84 -2.80 3.82 -19.21
C ARG A 84 -1.91 3.77 -17.97
N LYS A 85 -2.42 4.12 -16.78
CA LYS A 85 -1.63 4.18 -15.54
C LYS A 85 -1.88 2.95 -14.68
N VAL A 86 -0.84 2.50 -13.98
CA VAL A 86 -0.99 1.55 -12.88
C VAL A 86 -1.08 2.35 -11.58
N LYS A 87 -2.15 2.11 -10.82
CA LYS A 87 -2.36 2.67 -9.48
C LYS A 87 -2.20 1.58 -8.45
N THR A 88 -1.88 1.98 -7.22
CA THR A 88 -1.80 1.08 -6.07
C THR A 88 -2.67 1.61 -4.96
N LYS A 89 -3.47 0.73 -4.35
CA LYS A 89 -4.28 1.02 -3.17
C LYS A 89 -3.82 0.13 -2.04
N ARG A 90 -3.74 0.73 -0.85
CA ARG A 90 -3.47 0.07 0.42
C ARG A 90 -4.68 0.25 1.31
N VAL A 91 -5.10 -0.82 1.96
CA VAL A 91 -6.25 -0.85 2.85
C VAL A 91 -5.91 -1.69 4.07
N PHE A 92 -6.23 -1.19 5.25
CA PHE A 92 -6.05 -1.95 6.49
C PHE A 92 -7.23 -2.91 6.66
N VAL A 93 -6.92 -4.15 7.05
CA VAL A 93 -7.88 -5.25 7.15
C VAL A 93 -7.55 -6.15 8.33
N ASN A 94 -8.54 -6.90 8.78
CA ASN A 94 -8.34 -7.97 9.75
C ASN A 94 -8.18 -9.30 8.99
N SER A 95 -6.96 -9.81 8.91
CA SER A 95 -6.68 -11.09 8.26
C SER A 95 -7.21 -12.30 9.01
N SER A 96 -7.58 -12.14 10.28
CA SER A 96 -8.18 -13.20 11.09
C SER A 96 -9.69 -13.26 10.96
N ASP A 97 -10.31 -12.31 10.24
CA ASP A 97 -11.74 -12.27 10.00
C ASP A 97 -12.14 -13.30 8.92
N ALA A 98 -13.10 -14.17 9.23
CA ALA A 98 -13.56 -15.21 8.32
C ALA A 98 -14.21 -14.67 7.03
N ALA A 99 -14.85 -13.49 7.07
CA ALA A 99 -15.39 -12.85 5.88
C ALA A 99 -14.26 -12.31 4.99
N PHE A 100 -13.20 -11.77 5.58
CA PHE A 100 -12.03 -11.35 4.80
C PHE A 100 -11.28 -12.55 4.21
N ASP A 101 -11.09 -13.63 4.96
CA ASP A 101 -10.46 -14.86 4.46
C ASP A 101 -11.23 -15.45 3.27
N ARG A 102 -12.56 -15.50 3.36
CA ARG A 102 -13.44 -15.90 2.24
C ARG A 102 -13.26 -15.00 1.03
N LEU A 103 -13.23 -13.68 1.24
CA LEU A 103 -13.03 -12.71 0.16
C LEU A 103 -11.67 -12.89 -0.51
N LEU A 104 -10.61 -13.07 0.27
CA LEU A 104 -9.24 -13.23 -0.24
C LEU A 104 -9.08 -14.55 -1.00
N THR A 105 -9.67 -15.63 -0.47
CA THR A 105 -9.68 -16.94 -1.12
C THR A 105 -10.41 -16.88 -2.46
N GLU A 106 -11.60 -16.27 -2.50
CA GLU A 106 -12.37 -16.15 -3.73
C GLU A 106 -11.68 -15.22 -4.75
N LEU A 107 -11.04 -14.14 -4.29
CA LEU A 107 -10.25 -13.26 -5.16
C LEU A 107 -9.05 -14.00 -5.77
N LYS A 108 -8.33 -14.80 -4.98
CA LYS A 108 -7.24 -15.66 -5.47
C LYS A 108 -7.73 -16.69 -6.47
N ARG A 109 -8.90 -17.28 -6.24
CA ARG A 109 -9.50 -18.24 -7.18
C ARG A 109 -9.86 -17.58 -8.52
N LYS A 110 -10.39 -16.36 -8.49
CA LYS A 110 -10.80 -15.63 -9.70
C LYS A 110 -9.63 -14.98 -10.45
N CYS A 111 -8.59 -14.53 -9.74
CA CYS A 111 -7.42 -13.86 -10.31
C CYS A 111 -6.11 -14.51 -9.82
N PRO A 112 -5.85 -15.80 -10.14
CA PRO A 112 -4.70 -16.52 -9.60
C PRO A 112 -3.37 -15.88 -10.00
N GLU A 113 -3.25 -15.44 -11.26
CA GLU A 113 -2.03 -14.82 -11.80
C GLU A 113 -1.69 -13.48 -11.15
N ALA A 114 -2.69 -12.76 -10.63
CA ALA A 114 -2.47 -11.51 -9.90
C ALA A 114 -2.09 -11.75 -8.42
N SER A 115 -2.19 -12.98 -7.93
CA SER A 115 -2.00 -13.29 -6.51
C SER A 115 -0.54 -13.43 -6.13
N LEU A 116 -0.06 -12.53 -5.28
CA LEU A 116 1.29 -12.59 -4.71
C LEU A 116 1.30 -13.14 -3.27
N LEU A 117 0.21 -13.78 -2.84
CA LEU A 117 0.06 -14.32 -1.48
C LEU A 117 1.04 -15.47 -1.18
N HIS A 118 1.62 -16.06 -2.22
CA HIS A 118 2.63 -17.12 -2.11
C HIS A 118 4.04 -16.56 -1.84
N LEU A 119 4.25 -15.24 -1.99
CA LEU A 119 5.54 -14.61 -1.82
C LEU A 119 5.71 -14.07 -0.40
N GLN A 120 6.97 -13.96 0.03
CA GLN A 120 7.32 -13.24 1.24
C GLN A 120 6.91 -11.75 1.14
N PRO A 121 6.45 -11.11 2.23
CA PRO A 121 5.91 -9.74 2.21
C PRO A 121 6.80 -8.71 1.52
N ALA A 122 8.11 -8.72 1.79
CA ALA A 122 9.06 -7.79 1.18
C ALA A 122 9.13 -7.94 -0.35
N THR A 123 9.11 -9.19 -0.83
CA THR A 123 9.13 -9.50 -2.27
C THR A 123 7.81 -9.11 -2.92
N ALA A 124 6.69 -9.41 -2.27
CA ALA A 124 5.36 -9.05 -2.75
C ALA A 124 5.22 -7.52 -2.90
N LEU A 125 5.65 -6.75 -1.89
CA LEU A 125 5.63 -5.28 -1.93
C LEU A 125 6.42 -4.69 -3.11
N ASN A 126 7.61 -5.23 -3.37
CA ASN A 126 8.43 -4.82 -4.51
C ASN A 126 7.71 -5.08 -5.84
N GLN A 127 7.02 -6.21 -5.99
CA GLN A 127 6.30 -6.57 -7.23
C GLN A 127 4.99 -5.80 -7.43
N VAL A 128 4.31 -5.41 -6.36
CA VAL A 128 3.13 -4.51 -6.43
C VAL A 128 3.54 -3.07 -6.79
N GLY A 129 4.84 -2.75 -6.81
CA GLY A 129 5.34 -1.41 -7.10
C GLY A 129 5.22 -0.47 -5.90
N VAL A 130 5.03 -1.01 -4.68
CA VAL A 130 5.18 -0.26 -3.44
C VAL A 130 6.68 -0.20 -3.15
N VAL A 131 7.38 0.73 -3.81
CA VAL A 131 8.78 1.00 -3.48
C VAL A 131 8.81 1.53 -2.06
N ALA A 132 9.54 0.85 -1.18
CA ALA A 132 9.75 1.31 0.19
C ALA A 132 10.21 2.78 0.13
N ALA A 133 9.47 3.67 0.80
CA ALA A 133 9.76 5.11 0.86
C ALA A 133 11.22 5.43 1.23
N THR A 134 11.90 4.47 1.87
CA THR A 134 13.34 4.48 2.16
C THR A 134 14.24 4.62 0.92
N LYS A 135 13.91 4.07 -0.25
CA LYS A 135 14.75 4.25 -1.46
C LYS A 135 14.65 5.67 -2.00
N ALA A 136 13.44 6.25 -2.06
CA ALA A 136 13.25 7.63 -2.49
C ALA A 136 13.89 8.62 -1.51
N MET A 137 13.74 8.39 -0.20
CA MET A 137 14.34 9.21 0.86
C MET A 137 15.88 9.18 0.80
N ARG A 138 16.51 8.02 0.56
CA ARG A 138 17.99 7.94 0.43
C ARG A 138 18.51 8.72 -0.78
N VAL A 139 17.80 8.68 -1.91
CA VAL A 139 18.18 9.46 -3.10
C VAL A 139 18.06 10.95 -2.80
N ILE A 140 16.98 11.40 -2.16
CA ILE A 140 16.79 12.81 -1.79
C ILE A 140 17.85 13.28 -0.77
N LEU A 141 18.13 12.46 0.25
CA LEU A 141 19.14 12.76 1.28
C LEU A 141 20.55 12.79 0.70
N ALA A 142 20.88 11.86 -0.20
CA ALA A 142 22.15 11.85 -0.93
C ALA A 142 22.29 13.09 -1.84
N LEU A 143 21.20 13.57 -2.44
CA LEU A 143 21.20 14.81 -3.23
C LEU A 143 21.44 16.05 -2.35
N LEU A 144 20.73 16.14 -1.21
CA LEU A 144 20.79 17.28 -0.30
C LEU A 144 22.13 17.40 0.43
N ILE A 145 22.77 16.29 0.79
CA ILE A 145 24.05 16.29 1.51
C ILE A 145 25.23 16.15 0.55
N GLY A 146 25.11 15.30 -0.48
CA GLY A 146 26.20 15.01 -1.40
C GLY A 146 26.59 16.19 -2.28
N ILE A 147 25.63 16.97 -2.78
CA ILE A 147 25.92 18.13 -3.64
C ILE A 147 26.66 19.24 -2.87
N PRO A 148 26.21 19.69 -1.69
CA PRO A 148 26.95 20.72 -0.93
C PRO A 148 28.34 20.30 -0.51
N VAL A 149 28.54 19.03 -0.13
CA VAL A 149 29.85 18.49 0.25
C VAL A 149 30.80 18.46 -0.95
N LEU A 150 30.33 18.03 -2.12
CA LEU A 150 31.12 18.06 -3.36
C LEU A 150 31.53 19.48 -3.76
N ILE A 151 30.61 20.45 -3.67
CA ILE A 151 30.89 21.86 -3.97
C ILE A 151 31.95 22.40 -3.00
N ALA A 152 31.81 22.13 -1.69
CA ALA A 152 32.79 22.54 -0.69
C ALA A 152 34.18 21.92 -0.96
N LEU A 153 34.22 20.63 -1.34
CA LEU A 153 35.46 19.93 -1.64
C LEU A 153 36.18 20.54 -2.86
N VAL A 154 35.45 20.84 -3.94
CA VAL A 154 35.99 21.48 -5.14
C VAL A 154 36.49 22.89 -4.83
N PHE A 155 35.79 23.63 -3.98
CA PHE A 155 36.21 24.98 -3.56
C PHE A 155 37.51 24.94 -2.76
N ILE A 156 37.62 24.01 -1.80
CA ILE A 156 38.84 23.82 -0.99
C ILE A 156 40.02 23.43 -1.88
N ILE A 157 39.85 22.46 -2.78
CA ILE A 157 40.93 22.03 -3.69
C ILE A 157 41.33 23.18 -4.63
N SER A 158 40.37 23.90 -5.21
CA SER A 158 40.65 25.06 -6.07
C SER A 158 41.45 26.13 -5.34
N LYS A 159 41.17 26.35 -4.04
CA LYS A 159 41.90 27.31 -3.20
C LYS A 159 43.32 26.88 -2.85
N ILE A 160 43.56 25.58 -2.73
CA ILE A 160 44.89 25.02 -2.46
C ILE A 160 45.75 25.01 -3.72
N VAL A 161 45.15 24.75 -4.89
CA VAL A 161 45.87 24.66 -6.17
C VAL A 161 46.19 26.04 -6.77
N HIS A 162 45.37 27.06 -6.51
CA HIS A 162 45.60 28.43 -6.98
C HIS A 162 46.10 29.39 -5.88
N GLY A 163 46.50 28.86 -4.72
CA GLY A 163 47.04 29.61 -3.59
C GLY A 163 48.55 29.53 -3.50
#